data_AF-K1XXW3-F1
#
_entry.id   AF-K1XXW3-F1
#
_cell.length_a   1.000
_cell.length_b   1.000
_cell.length_c   1.000
_cell.angle_alpha   90.00
_cell.angle_beta   90.00
_cell.angle_gamma   90.00
#
_symmetry.space_group_name_H-M   'P 1'
#
loop_
_entity.id
_entity.type
_entity.pdbx_description
1 polymer ?
#
loop_
_entity_poly.entity_id
_entity_poly.type
_entity_poly.pdbx_seq_one_letter_code
_entity_poly.pdbx_strand_id
1 'polypeptide(L)'
;MKATALNMRHLSKVVATWTSIVYTVCYAGVALYPPIRTLFMRYALHANVSFASDYLGFGYFLSGLVIWNAVALFAVGLFVALYNSIEE
;
A
#
# COMPACT_ATOMS: atom_id res chain seq x y z
N MET A 1 -22.69 -20.69 14.82
CA MET A 1 -21.68 -19.60 14.78
C MET A 1 -21.99 -18.82 13.52
N LYS A 2 -22.42 -17.54 13.59
CA LYS A 2 -22.76 -16.77 12.38
C LYS A 2 -21.47 -16.26 11.76
N ALA A 3 -21.10 -16.81 10.61
CA ALA A 3 -20.19 -16.16 9.66
C ALA A 3 -20.68 -14.72 9.43
N THR A 4 -19.83 -13.74 9.74
CA THR A 4 -20.19 -12.33 9.64
C THR A 4 -19.64 -11.81 8.33
N ALA A 5 -20.47 -11.78 7.29
CA ALA A 5 -20.10 -11.27 5.97
C ALA A 5 -19.37 -9.93 6.10
N LEU A 6 -18.18 -9.83 5.51
CA LEU A 6 -17.33 -8.65 5.64
C LEU A 6 -17.98 -7.42 4.98
N ASN A 7 -18.14 -6.34 5.74
CA ASN A 7 -18.70 -5.10 5.21
C ASN A 7 -17.66 -4.34 4.37
N MET A 8 -17.75 -4.52 3.05
CA MET A 8 -16.87 -3.89 2.07
C MET A 8 -16.75 -2.36 2.26
N ARG A 9 -17.87 -1.65 2.49
CA ARG A 9 -17.85 -0.18 2.61
C ARG A 9 -17.05 0.31 3.82
N HIS A 10 -17.21 -0.36 4.96
CA HIS A 10 -16.47 -0.01 6.17
C HIS A 10 -15.00 -0.37 6.03
N LEU A 11 -14.71 -1.57 5.53
CA LEU A 11 -13.35 -2.07 5.37
C LEU A 11 -12.55 -1.22 4.38
N SER A 12 -13.12 -0.86 3.23
CA SER A 12 -12.45 -0.01 2.24
C SER A 12 -12.11 1.38 2.78
N LYS A 13 -12.94 1.97 3.65
CA LYS A 13 -12.64 3.26 4.28
C LYS A 13 -11.44 3.16 5.21
N VAL A 14 -11.46 2.17 6.11
CA VAL A 14 -10.37 1.92 7.06
C VAL A 14 -9.06 1.68 6.31
N VAL A 15 -9.10 0.84 5.27
CA VAL A 15 -7.94 0.51 4.44
C VAL A 15 -7.41 1.75 3.73
N ALA A 16 -8.26 2.53 3.06
CA ALA A 16 -7.81 3.73 2.36
C ALA A 16 -7.18 4.77 3.30
N THR A 17 -7.78 4.99 4.49
CA THR A 17 -7.20 5.89 5.50
C THR A 17 -5.86 5.36 6.00
N TRP A 18 -5.78 4.08 6.33
CA TRP A 18 -4.55 3.46 6.83
C TRP A 18 -3.42 3.45 5.79
N THR A 19 -3.72 3.01 4.56
CA THR A 19 -2.76 3.02 3.45
C THR A 19 -2.22 4.42 3.20
N SER A 20 -3.08 5.45 3.27
CA SER A 20 -2.65 6.83 3.11
C SER A 20 -1.68 7.27 4.21
N ILE A 21 -1.99 6.99 5.48
CA ILE A 21 -1.12 7.33 6.62
C ILE A 21 0.24 6.64 6.50
N VAL A 22 0.24 5.32 6.28
CA VAL A 22 1.46 4.52 6.16
C VAL A 22 2.29 4.99 4.97
N TYR A 23 1.66 5.21 3.81
CA TYR A 23 2.35 5.70 2.62
C TYR A 23 3.02 7.05 2.87
N THR A 24 2.34 8.00 3.52
CA THR A 24 2.91 9.30 3.86
C THR A 24 4.12 9.17 4.77
N VAL A 25 4.05 8.32 5.81
CA VAL A 25 5.18 8.08 6.71
C VAL A 25 6.35 7.45 5.97
N CYS A 26 6.09 6.45 5.11
CA CYS A 26 7.13 5.82 4.30
C CYS A 26 7.79 6.80 3.33
N TYR A 27 7.00 7.63 2.64
CA TYR A 27 7.51 8.62 1.72
C TYR A 27 8.39 9.65 2.46
N ALA A 28 7.93 10.15 3.61
CA ALA A 28 8.70 11.05 4.45
C ALA A 28 10.00 10.41 4.95
N GLY A 29 9.96 9.15 5.36
CA GLY A 29 11.15 8.40 5.79
C GLY A 29 12.21 8.30 4.69
N VAL A 30 11.80 8.01 3.45
CA VAL A 30 12.73 7.99 2.30
C VAL A 30 13.25 9.40 1.99
N ALA A 31 12.43 10.44 2.13
CA ALA A 31 12.86 11.83 1.92
C ALA A 31 13.89 12.31 2.95
N LEU A 32 13.75 11.89 4.20
CA LEU A 32 14.67 12.24 5.28
C LEU A 32 15.94 11.35 5.27
N TYR A 33 15.81 10.08 4.89
CA TYR A 33 16.91 9.13 4.83
C TYR A 33 16.85 8.27 3.55
N PRO A 34 17.37 8.80 2.42
CA PRO A 34 17.34 8.11 1.12
C PRO A 34 17.88 6.67 1.09
N PRO A 35 18.94 6.30 1.85
CA PRO A 35 19.46 4.93 1.83
C PRO A 35 18.45 3.86 2.24
N ILE A 36 17.39 4.21 2.98
CA ILE A 36 16.36 3.26 3.42
C ILE A 36 15.65 2.59 2.24
N ARG A 37 15.49 3.33 1.13
CA ARG A 37 14.89 2.82 -0.10
C ARG A 37 15.76 1.72 -0.71
N THR A 38 17.06 1.98 -0.85
CA THR A 38 18.00 1.05 -1.47
C THR A 38 18.12 -0.22 -0.64
N LEU A 39 18.16 -0.08 0.69
CA LEU A 39 18.15 -1.21 1.61
C LEU A 39 16.84 -2.00 1.52
N PHE A 40 15.69 -1.33 1.51
CA PHE A 40 14.38 -1.97 1.38
C PHE A 40 14.25 -2.75 0.06
N MET A 41 14.63 -2.14 -1.06
CA MET A 41 14.62 -2.81 -2.36
C MET A 41 15.50 -4.05 -2.35
N ARG A 42 16.73 -3.95 -1.82
CA ARG A 42 17.68 -5.06 -1.81
C ARG A 42 17.28 -6.20 -0.88
N TYR A 43 16.81 -5.89 0.33
CA TYR A 43 16.61 -6.90 1.38
C TYR A 43 15.16 -7.35 1.53
N ALA A 44 14.18 -6.46 1.37
CA ALA A 44 12.77 -6.84 1.48
C ALA A 44 12.20 -7.33 0.14
N LEU A 45 12.49 -6.60 -0.95
CA LEU A 45 11.99 -6.95 -2.28
C LEU A 45 12.95 -7.84 -3.09
N HIS A 46 14.14 -8.15 -2.57
CA HIS A 46 15.16 -8.94 -3.27
C HIS A 46 15.49 -8.39 -4.67
N ALA A 47 15.41 -7.06 -4.83
CA ALA A 47 15.63 -6.35 -6.09
C ALA A 47 16.92 -5.54 -6.02
N ASN A 48 17.86 -5.81 -6.94
CA ASN A 48 19.09 -5.03 -7.07
C ASN A 48 18.91 -3.94 -8.13
N VAL A 49 18.40 -2.78 -7.71
CA VAL A 49 18.09 -1.64 -8.58
C VAL A 49 19.15 -0.54 -8.43
N SER A 50 19.95 -0.32 -9.48
CA SER A 50 20.91 0.80 -9.59
C SER A 50 20.33 2.04 -10.30
N PHE A 51 19.19 1.90 -10.99
CA PHE A 51 18.56 2.93 -11.82
C PHE A 51 17.39 3.63 -11.11
N ALA A 52 17.64 4.10 -9.91
CA ALA A 52 16.66 4.82 -9.13
C ALA A 52 17.00 6.32 -9.16
N SER A 53 16.17 7.13 -9.83
CA SER A 53 16.24 8.60 -9.66
C SER A 53 15.92 8.93 -8.21
N ASP A 54 16.74 9.77 -7.57
CA ASP A 54 16.56 10.27 -6.20
C ASP A 54 15.54 11.42 -6.11
N TYR A 55 14.85 11.71 -7.21
CA TYR A 55 13.89 12.79 -7.24
C TYR A 55 12.63 12.46 -6.43
N LEU A 56 12.55 13.04 -5.23
CA LEU A 56 11.39 12.98 -4.34
C LEU A 56 10.62 14.31 -4.43
N GLY A 57 9.78 14.42 -5.46
CA GLY A 57 8.92 15.59 -5.68
C GLY A 57 7.48 15.36 -5.23
N PHE A 58 6.77 16.44 -4.92
CA PHE A 58 5.36 16.40 -4.51
C PHE A 58 4.45 15.68 -5.53
N GLY A 59 4.72 15.82 -6.83
CA GLY A 59 3.98 15.09 -7.87
C GLY A 59 4.14 13.56 -7.77
N TYR A 60 5.32 13.08 -7.36
CA TYR A 60 5.56 11.65 -7.14
C TYR A 60 4.94 11.13 -5.85
N PHE A 61 4.89 11.97 -4.81
CA PHE A 61 4.13 11.67 -3.60
C PHE A 61 2.65 11.47 -3.94
N LEU A 62 2.04 12.42 -4.65
CA LEU A 62 0.61 12.37 -4.95
C LEU A 62 0.28 11.20 -5.90
N SER A 63 1.08 10.98 -6.93
CA SER A 63 0.86 9.86 -7.86
C SER A 63 0.99 8.51 -7.14
N GLY A 64 2.01 8.34 -6.30
CA GLY A 64 2.17 7.12 -5.52
C GLY A 64 1.04 6.93 -4.51
N LEU A 65 0.59 7.99 -3.82
CA LEU A 65 -0.53 7.92 -2.88
C LEU A 65 -1.81 7.42 -3.57
N VAL A 66 -2.10 7.93 -4.77
CA VAL A 66 -3.25 7.49 -5.57
C VAL A 66 -3.10 6.03 -6.01
N ILE A 67 -1.93 5.66 -6.56
CA ILE A 67 -1.66 4.30 -7.04
C ILE A 67 -1.78 3.29 -5.90
N TRP A 68 -1.16 3.55 -4.76
CA TRP A 68 -1.17 2.64 -3.61
C TRP A 68 -2.56 2.47 -3.01
N ASN A 69 -3.36 3.54 -2.92
CA ASN A 69 -4.75 3.43 -2.49
C ASN A 69 -5.59 2.61 -3.47
N ALA A 70 -5.43 2.83 -4.78
CA ALA A 70 -6.13 2.05 -5.79
C ALA A 70 -5.80 0.55 -5.66
N VAL A 71 -4.51 0.21 -5.59
CA VAL A 71 -4.04 -1.18 -5.41
C VAL A 71 -4.58 -1.78 -4.12
N ALA A 72 -4.56 -1.05 -3.00
CA ALA A 72 -5.09 -1.53 -1.72
C ALA A 72 -6.59 -1.80 -1.77
N LEU A 73 -7.37 -0.92 -2.41
CA LEU A 73 -8.81 -1.10 -2.58
C LEU A 73 -9.13 -2.31 -3.48
N PHE A 74 -8.37 -2.51 -4.56
CA PHE A 74 -8.50 -3.71 -5.40
C PHE A 74 -8.17 -4.98 -4.63
N ALA A 75 -7.07 -5.00 -3.88
CA ALA A 75 -6.65 -6.16 -3.09
C ALA A 75 -7.70 -6.53 -2.03
N VAL A 76 -8.25 -5.53 -1.33
CA VAL A 76 -9.29 -5.75 -0.31
C VAL A 76 -10.61 -6.18 -0.94
N GLY A 77 -10.98 -5.62 -2.10
CA GLY A 77 -12.16 -6.07 -2.83
C GLY A 77 -12.06 -7.54 -3.24
N LEU A 78 -10.91 -7.94 -3.78
CA LEU A 78 -10.65 -9.34 -4.10
C LEU A 78 -10.69 -10.22 -2.84
N PHE A 79 -10.08 -9.77 -1.75
CA PHE A 79 -10.09 -10.49 -0.48
C PHE A 79 -11.52 -10.73 0.04
N VAL A 80 -12.36 -9.69 0.05
CA VAL A 80 -13.77 -9.81 0.48
C VAL A 80 -14.56 -10.73 -0.45
N ALA A 81 -14.35 -10.63 -1.77
CA ALA A 81 -15.00 -11.50 -2.74
C ALA A 81 -14.64 -12.98 -2.52
N LEU A 82 -13.35 -13.27 -2.33
CA LEU A 82 -12.88 -14.62 -2.06
C LEU A 82 -13.39 -15.14 -0.72
N TYR A 83 -13.29 -14.32 0.34
CA TYR A 83 -13.75 -14.68 1.68
C TYR A 83 -15.23 -15.08 1.67
N ASN A 84 -16.09 -14.24 1.09
CA ASN A 84 -17.53 -14.52 1.02
C ASN A 84 -17.87 -15.69 0.07
N SER A 85 -16.98 -16.06 -0.88
CA SER A 85 -17.19 -17.17 -1.81
C SER A 85 -16.72 -18.53 -1.29
N ILE A 86 -15.79 -18.54 -0.32
CA ILE A 86 -15.20 -19.75 0.27
C ILE A 86 -15.83 -20.05 1.65
N GLU A 87 -16.66 -19.16 2.18
CA GLU A 87 -17.50 -19.46 3.34
C GLU A 87 -18.43 -20.65 3.03
N GLU A 88 -18.13 -21.81 3.65
CA GLU A 88 -18.98 -23.00 3.73
C GLU A 88 -20.29 -22.75 4.50
#